data_AF-Q9TZA5-F1
#
_entry.id   AF-Q9TZA5-F1
#
_cell.length_a   1.000
_cell.length_b   1.000
_cell.length_c   1.000
_cell.angle_alpha   90.00
_cell.angle_beta   90.00
_cell.angle_gamma   90.00
#
_symmetry.space_group_name_H-M   'P 1'
#
loop_
_entity.id
_entity.type
_entity.pdbx_description
1 polymer ?
#
loop_
_entity_poly.entity_id
_entity_poly.type
_entity_poly.pdbx_seq_one_letter_code
_entity_poly.pdbx_strand_id
1 'polypeptide(L)'
;MLDQFNEPFTPTHYTLLKRAKATTAQKLFIIIFMALTEAYYIGRCFISLVPWADQEEAYEIRDVTRFILPIINILSIPLIYVACLAYYSEEVAFSEMVPDNMVLRRGVCSWERKSRRWIYEETIFSF
;
A
#
# COMPACT_ATOMS: atom_id res chain seq x y z
N MET A 1 18.37 10.33 30.77
CA MET A 1 17.81 10.51 29.40
C MET A 1 17.50 9.18 28.70
N LEU A 2 17.81 8.02 29.29
CA LEU A 2 17.55 6.69 28.72
C LEU A 2 16.16 6.08 29.02
N ASP A 3 15.36 6.68 29.92
CA ASP A 3 14.06 6.12 30.31
C ASP A 3 12.92 6.34 29.29
N GLN A 4 13.07 7.21 28.30
CA GLN A 4 12.02 7.45 27.30
C GLN A 4 11.89 6.36 26.22
N PHE A 5 12.83 5.42 26.15
CA PHE A 5 12.80 4.34 25.16
C PHE A 5 12.23 3.02 25.69
N ASN A 6 11.89 2.95 26.99
CA ASN A 6 11.41 1.73 27.63
C ASN A 6 9.88 1.61 27.70
N GLU A 7 9.12 2.52 27.10
CA GLU A 7 7.71 2.22 26.87
C GLU A 7 7.65 1.00 25.95
N PRO A 8 7.07 -0.13 26.40
CA PRO A 8 6.87 -1.27 25.52
C PRO A 8 5.95 -0.77 24.40
N PHE A 9 6.53 -0.48 23.24
CA PHE A 9 5.78 -0.16 22.03
C PHE A 9 4.90 -1.35 21.70
N THR A 10 3.68 -1.32 22.20
CA THR A 10 2.63 -2.21 21.74
C THR A 10 2.25 -1.73 20.35
N PRO A 11 2.48 -2.53 19.30
CA PRO A 11 2.28 -2.05 17.94
C PRO A 11 0.81 -1.69 17.73
N THR A 12 0.53 -0.43 17.39
CA THR A 12 -0.79 0.00 16.95
C THR A 12 -1.09 -0.62 15.59
N HIS A 13 -2.12 -1.44 15.52
CA HIS A 13 -2.54 -2.08 14.28
C HIS A 13 -3.63 -1.26 13.62
N TYR A 14 -3.40 -0.82 12.38
CA TYR A 14 -4.39 -0.10 11.59
C TYR A 14 -5.04 -1.04 10.57
N THR A 15 -6.35 -0.90 10.40
CA THR A 15 -7.15 -1.66 9.45
C THR A 15 -8.09 -0.74 8.69
N LEU A 16 -8.22 -0.96 7.38
CA LEU A 16 -9.20 -0.24 6.59
C LEU A 16 -10.60 -0.67 7.01
N LEU A 17 -11.47 0.30 7.27
CA LEU A 17 -12.88 0.03 7.49
C LEU A 17 -13.47 -0.62 6.23
N LYS A 18 -14.32 -1.64 6.42
CA LYS A 18 -15.01 -2.34 5.30
C LYS A 18 -15.83 -1.40 4.40
N ARG A 19 -16.14 -0.19 4.89
CA ARG A 19 -16.86 0.84 4.15
C ARG A 19 -15.98 1.61 3.16
N ALA A 20 -14.65 1.55 3.28
CA ALA A 20 -13.73 2.18 2.34
C ALA A 20 -13.94 1.57 0.94
N LYS A 21 -14.63 2.32 0.08
CA LYS A 21 -14.91 1.92 -1.31
C LYS A 21 -14.06 2.77 -2.23
N ALA A 22 -13.37 2.12 -3.15
CA ALA A 22 -12.65 2.83 -4.17
C ALA A 22 -13.64 3.53 -5.10
N THR A 23 -13.41 4.81 -5.36
CA THR A 23 -14.23 5.58 -6.29
C THR A 23 -14.03 5.07 -7.71
N THR A 24 -15.00 5.30 -8.60
CA THR A 24 -14.87 4.92 -10.01
C THR A 24 -13.64 5.58 -10.65
N ALA A 25 -13.32 6.82 -10.26
CA ALA A 25 -12.13 7.53 -10.72
C ALA A 25 -10.83 6.83 -10.28
N GLN A 26 -10.75 6.34 -9.04
CA GLN A 26 -9.57 5.59 -8.56
C GLN A 26 -9.40 4.27 -9.32
N LYS A 27 -10.49 3.54 -9.55
CA LYS A 27 -10.44 2.30 -10.34
C LYS A 27 -9.95 2.57 -11.76
N LEU A 28 -10.46 3.61 -12.38
CA LEU A 28 -10.04 4.03 -13.73
C LEU A 28 -8.57 4.44 -13.74
N PHE A 29 -8.13 5.22 -12.76
CA PHE A 29 -6.73 5.62 -12.61
C PHE A 29 -5.81 4.41 -12.48
N ILE A 30 -6.16 3.42 -11.64
CA ILE A 30 -5.40 2.18 -11.49
C ILE A 30 -5.32 1.46 -12.84
N ILE A 31 -6.45 1.27 -13.53
CA ILE A 31 -6.47 0.59 -14.84
C ILE A 31 -5.55 1.30 -15.85
N ILE A 32 -5.65 2.62 -15.96
CA ILE A 32 -4.83 3.42 -16.88
C ILE A 32 -3.35 3.31 -16.50
N PHE A 33 -3.01 3.45 -15.22
CA PHE A 33 -1.64 3.35 -14.74
C PHE A 33 -1.03 1.99 -15.05
N MET A 34 -1.78 0.91 -14.82
CA MET A 34 -1.33 -0.46 -15.11
C MET A 34 -1.18 -0.71 -16.60
N ALA A 35 -2.12 -0.22 -17.42
CA ALA A 35 -2.05 -0.33 -18.87
C ALA A 35 -0.85 0.43 -19.46
N LEU A 36 -0.58 1.64 -18.99
CA LEU A 36 0.59 2.43 -19.40
C LEU A 36 1.89 1.77 -18.97
N THR A 37 1.94 1.25 -17.75
CA THR A 37 3.11 0.54 -17.22
C THR A 37 3.40 -0.73 -18.03
N GLU A 38 2.36 -1.51 -18.33
CA GLU A 38 2.49 -2.70 -19.19
C GLU A 38 2.91 -2.34 -20.61
N ALA A 39 2.29 -1.33 -21.22
CA ALA A 39 2.67 -0.86 -22.55
C ALA A 39 4.13 -0.36 -22.59
N TYR A 40 4.57 0.37 -21.57
CA TYR A 40 5.96 0.80 -21.43
C TYR A 40 6.91 -0.41 -21.39
N TYR A 41 6.58 -1.42 -20.59
CA TYR A 41 7.39 -2.63 -20.47
C TYR A 41 7.41 -3.49 -21.73
N ILE A 42 6.27 -3.65 -22.41
CA ILE A 42 6.20 -4.29 -23.72
C ILE A 42 7.08 -3.53 -24.71
N GLY A 43 6.98 -2.19 -24.73
CA GLY A 43 7.82 -1.33 -25.57
C GLY A 43 9.32 -1.56 -25.33
N ARG A 44 9.74 -1.68 -24.06
CA ARG A 44 11.13 -1.99 -23.69
C ARG A 44 11.61 -3.34 -24.23
N CYS A 45 10.72 -4.32 -24.40
CA CYS A 45 11.07 -5.61 -25.00
C CYS A 45 11.33 -5.53 -26.53
N PHE A 46 10.77 -4.51 -27.21
CA PHE A 46 10.91 -4.31 -28.66
C PHE A 46 12.06 -3.36 -29.05
N ILE A 47 12.59 -2.56 -28.13
CA ILE A 47 13.79 -1.76 -28.40
C ILE A 47 14.92 -2.74 -28.72
N SER A 48 15.48 -2.64 -29.93
CA SER A 48 16.59 -3.50 -30.36
C SER A 48 17.77 -3.35 -29.41
N LEU A 49 18.20 -4.45 -28.78
CA LEU A 49 19.36 -4.54 -27.86
C LEU A 49 20.71 -4.42 -28.59
N VAL A 50 20.77 -3.57 -29.62
CA VAL A 50 21.94 -3.40 -30.49
C VAL A 50 22.67 -2.12 -30.05
N PRO A 51 23.86 -2.18 -29.41
CA PRO A 51 24.72 -3.34 -29.16
C PRO A 51 25.10 -3.45 -27.66
N TRP A 52 24.48 -4.35 -26.92
CA TRP A 52 25.15 -4.85 -25.71
C TRP A 52 26.28 -5.79 -26.16
N ALA A 53 27.44 -5.67 -25.52
CA ALA A 53 28.66 -6.39 -25.89
C ALA A 53 28.50 -7.91 -25.76
N ASP A 54 27.57 -8.34 -24.91
CA ASP A 54 27.23 -9.74 -24.71
C ASP A 54 25.77 -9.99 -25.12
N GLN A 55 25.59 -10.54 -26.32
CA GLN A 55 24.26 -10.78 -26.87
C GLN A 55 23.49 -11.83 -26.05
N GLU A 56 24.19 -12.82 -25.50
CA GLU A 56 23.57 -13.91 -24.75
C GLU A 56 22.97 -13.40 -23.44
N GLU A 57 23.73 -12.64 -22.64
CA GLU A 57 23.23 -12.01 -21.41
C GLU A 57 22.05 -11.05 -21.70
N ALA A 58 22.12 -10.31 -22.82
CA ALA A 58 21.06 -9.40 -23.23
C ALA A 58 19.74 -10.14 -23.54
N TYR A 59 19.83 -11.30 -24.21
CA TYR A 59 18.67 -12.13 -24.51
C TYR A 59 18.05 -12.73 -23.25
N GLU A 60 18.88 -13.25 -22.34
CA GLU A 60 18.40 -13.79 -21.06
C GLU A 60 17.68 -12.73 -20.23
N ILE A 61 18.28 -11.54 -20.07
CA ILE A 61 17.65 -10.43 -19.34
C ILE A 61 16.33 -10.05 -20.00
N ARG A 62 16.26 -9.97 -21.33
CA ARG A 62 15.03 -9.63 -22.06
C ARG A 62 13.94 -10.64 -21.81
N ASP A 63 14.25 -11.93 -21.92
CA ASP A 63 13.26 -12.99 -21.79
C ASP A 63 12.76 -13.08 -20.34
N VAL A 64 13.65 -12.98 -19.35
CA VAL A 64 13.29 -12.89 -17.93
C VAL A 64 12.40 -11.66 -17.68
N THR A 65 12.82 -10.50 -18.16
CA THR A 65 12.09 -9.23 -17.99
C THR A 65 10.70 -9.31 -18.63
N ARG A 66 10.57 -9.95 -19.80
CA ARG A 66 9.31 -10.10 -20.53
C ARG A 66 8.27 -10.91 -19.76
N PHE A 67 8.67 -11.92 -18.98
CA PHE A 67 7.75 -12.74 -18.20
C PHE A 67 7.55 -12.23 -16.78
N ILE A 68 8.63 -11.79 -16.12
CA ILE A 68 8.56 -11.35 -14.71
C ILE A 68 7.81 -10.03 -14.56
N LEU A 69 7.97 -9.06 -15.48
CA LEU A 69 7.34 -7.75 -15.32
C LEU A 69 5.80 -7.80 -15.37
N PRO A 70 5.15 -8.50 -16.32
CA PRO A 70 3.70 -8.66 -16.28
C PRO A 70 3.21 -9.29 -14.98
N ILE A 71 3.94 -10.26 -14.43
CA ILE A 71 3.62 -10.88 -13.14
C ILE A 71 3.71 -9.85 -12.01
N ILE A 72 4.80 -9.08 -11.93
CA ILE A 72 4.95 -8.00 -10.94
C ILE A 72 3.85 -6.95 -11.11
N ASN A 73 3.51 -6.58 -12.34
CA ASN A 73 2.43 -5.65 -12.65
C ASN A 73 1.12 -6.18 -12.06
N ILE A 74 0.72 -7.41 -12.39
CA ILE A 74 -0.51 -8.03 -11.87
C ILE A 74 -0.50 -8.12 -10.34
N LEU A 75 0.61 -8.54 -9.73
CA LEU A 75 0.75 -8.62 -8.27
C LEU A 75 0.75 -7.27 -7.57
N SER A 76 1.10 -6.19 -8.26
CA SER A 76 1.04 -4.83 -7.73
C SER A 76 -0.38 -4.26 -7.71
N ILE A 77 -1.32 -4.77 -8.52
CA ILE A 77 -2.70 -4.24 -8.60
C ILE A 77 -3.36 -4.22 -7.21
N PRO A 78 -3.40 -5.32 -6.44
CA PRO A 78 -4.04 -5.32 -5.13
C PRO A 78 -3.33 -4.38 -4.14
N LEU A 79 -2.00 -4.31 -4.20
CA LEU A 79 -1.20 -3.44 -3.33
C LEU A 79 -1.51 -1.97 -3.60
N ILE A 80 -1.49 -1.55 -4.87
CA ILE A 80 -1.84 -0.20 -5.29
C ILE A 80 -3.29 0.10 -4.92
N TYR A 81 -4.20 -0.84 -5.15
CA TYR A 81 -5.61 -0.68 -4.78
C TYR A 81 -5.80 -0.43 -3.28
N VAL A 82 -5.14 -1.22 -2.42
CA VAL A 82 -5.16 -1.04 -0.97
C VAL A 82 -4.52 0.29 -0.56
N ALA A 83 -3.42 0.69 -1.19
CA ALA A 83 -2.77 1.97 -0.92
C ALA A 83 -3.68 3.15 -1.31
N CYS A 84 -4.35 3.09 -2.46
CA CYS A 84 -5.34 4.09 -2.87
C CYS A 84 -6.53 4.14 -1.92
N LEU A 85 -7.04 2.99 -1.50
CA LEU A 85 -8.10 2.94 -0.49
C LEU A 85 -7.66 3.60 0.81
N ALA A 86 -6.45 3.29 1.30
CA ALA A 86 -5.93 3.86 2.53
C ALA A 86 -5.73 5.37 2.44
N TYR A 87 -5.15 5.86 1.35
CA TYR A 87 -4.88 7.29 1.17
C TYR A 87 -6.17 8.14 1.17
N TYR A 88 -7.25 7.62 0.58
CA TYR A 88 -8.53 8.32 0.50
C TYR A 88 -9.53 7.91 1.57
N SER A 89 -9.17 6.97 2.46
CA SER A 89 -10.04 6.60 3.57
C SER A 89 -10.08 7.76 4.55
N GLU A 90 -11.24 8.37 4.70
CA GLU A 90 -11.45 9.36 5.75
C GLU A 90 -11.54 8.70 7.11
N GLU A 91 -11.65 7.37 7.17
CA GLU A 91 -11.79 6.62 8.42
C GLU A 91 -10.89 5.38 8.39
N VAL A 92 -10.07 5.17 9.41
CA VAL A 92 -9.23 3.98 9.59
C VAL A 92 -9.52 3.41 10.97
N ALA A 93 -9.78 2.11 11.07
CA ALA A 93 -9.92 1.48 12.37
C ALA A 93 -8.53 1.19 12.95
N PHE A 94 -8.33 1.47 14.23
CA PHE A 94 -7.10 1.11 14.93
C PHE A 94 -7.39 0.16 16.09
N SER A 95 -6.42 -0.66 16.42
CA SER A 95 -6.40 -1.49 17.61
C SER A 95 -5.04 -1.43 18.26
N GLU A 96 -5.03 -1.18 19.56
CA GLU A 96 -3.82 -1.10 20.37
C GLU A 96 -4.03 -1.87 21.67
N MET A 97 -2.99 -2.54 22.13
CA MET A 97 -3.01 -3.22 23.43
C MET A 97 -2.35 -2.29 24.44
N VAL A 98 -3.06 -1.83 25.47
CA VAL A 98 -2.45 -0.98 26.49
C VAL A 98 -1.53 -1.84 27.36
N PRO A 99 -0.23 -1.49 27.51
CA PRO A 99 0.73 -2.34 28.21
C PRO A 99 0.37 -2.54 29.69
N ASP A 100 -0.20 -1.53 30.36
CA ASP A 100 -0.43 -1.58 31.81
C ASP A 100 -1.60 -2.49 32.22
N ASN A 101 -2.66 -2.60 31.41
CA ASN A 101 -3.92 -3.21 31.83
C ASN A 101 -4.34 -4.40 30.96
N MET A 102 -3.56 -4.77 29.93
CA MET A 102 -3.97 -5.72 28.88
C MET A 102 -5.32 -5.38 28.21
N VAL A 103 -5.75 -4.12 28.30
CA VAL A 103 -7.00 -3.64 27.73
C VAL A 103 -6.78 -3.42 26.24
N LEU A 104 -7.62 -4.06 25.43
CA LEU A 104 -7.63 -3.82 23.99
C LEU A 104 -8.43 -2.54 23.72
N ARG A 105 -7.73 -1.48 23.32
CA ARG A 105 -8.36 -0.28 22.76
C ARG A 105 -8.64 -0.53 21.29
N ARG A 106 -9.89 -0.32 20.88
CA ARG A 106 -10.25 -0.21 19.46
C ARG A 106 -10.90 1.13 19.24
N GLY A 107 -10.69 1.70 18.07
CA GLY A 107 -11.35 2.94 17.73
C GLY A 107 -11.34 3.18 16.24
N VAL A 108 -11.97 4.29 15.88
CA VAL A 108 -11.94 4.80 14.52
C VAL A 108 -11.16 6.12 14.54
N CYS A 109 -10.21 6.21 13.62
CA CYS A 109 -9.44 7.39 13.34
C CYS A 109 -10.04 8.07 12.11
N SER A 110 -10.64 9.23 12.29
CA SER A 110 -11.34 9.97 11.25
C SER A 110 -10.55 11.20 10.85
N TRP A 111 -10.31 11.41 9.55
CA TRP A 111 -9.61 12.58 9.03
C TRP A 111 -10.56 13.77 8.94
N GLU A 112 -10.36 14.77 9.80
CA GLU A 112 -11.14 16.00 9.73
C GLU A 112 -10.50 17.00 8.76
N ARG A 113 -11.12 17.18 7.58
CA ARG A 113 -10.61 18.09 6.53
C ARG A 113 -10.45 19.54 6.98
N LYS A 114 -11.31 20.02 7.88
CA LYS A 114 -11.31 21.42 8.36
C LYS A 114 -10.10 21.71 9.25
N SER A 115 -9.81 20.82 10.20
CA SER A 115 -8.67 20.98 11.11
C SER A 115 -7.36 20.42 10.55
N ARG A 116 -7.43 19.59 9.49
CA ARG A 116 -6.31 18.80 8.95
C ARG A 116 -5.67 17.92 10.04
N ARG A 117 -6.50 17.35 10.91
CA ARG A 117 -6.06 16.47 11.99
C ARG A 117 -6.85 15.17 11.93
N TRP A 118 -6.20 14.12 12.41
CA TRP A 118 -6.86 12.86 12.73
C TRP A 118 -7.56 12.99 14.08
N ILE A 119 -8.86 12.69 14.10
CA ILE A 119 -9.68 12.61 15.31
C ILE A 119 -9.81 11.13 15.67
N TYR A 120 -9.47 10.80 16.91
CA TYR A 120 -9.55 9.44 17.43
C TYR A 120 -10.83 9.30 18.26
N GLU A 121 -11.75 8.47 17.78
CA GLU A 121 -12.92 8.03 18.55
C GLU A 121 -12.63 6.66 19.14
N GLU A 122 -12.35 6.62 20.44
CA GLU A 122 -12.02 5.40 21.17
C GLU A 122 -13.28 4.67 21.65
N THR A 123 -13.31 3.35 21.46
CA THR A 123 -14.23 2.44 22.14
C THR A 123 -13.40 1.56 23.07
N ILE A 124 -13.46 1.84 24.37
CA ILE A 124 -12.75 1.06 25.38
C ILE A 124 -13.58 -0.21 25.65
N PHE A 125 -13.01 -1.37 25.36
CA PHE A 125 -13.57 -2.65 25.78
C PHE A 125 -12.78 -3.17 26.99
N SER A 126 -13.37 -3.10 28.18
CA SER A 126 -12.89 -3.86 29.34
C SER A 126 -13.40 -5.29 29.23
N PHE A 127 -12.51 -6.27 29.37
CA PHE A 127 -12.92 -7.66 29.61
C PHE A 127 -13.43 -7.84 31.04
#